data_AF-A0A918J7H1-F1
#
_entry.id   AF-A0A918J7H1-F1
#
_cell.length_a   1.000
_cell.length_b   1.000
_cell.length_c   1.000
_cell.angle_alpha   90.00
_cell.angle_beta   90.00
_cell.angle_gamma   90.00
#
_symmetry.space_group_name_H-M   'P 1'
#
loop_
_entity.id
_entity.type
_entity.pdbx_description
1 polymer ?
#
loop_
_entity_poly.entity_id
_entity_poly.type
_entity_poly.pdbx_seq_one_letter_code
_entity_poly.pdbx_strand_id
1 'polypeptide(L)' 'MGVSPQGDQRRANRQRRGSRGGRPTGFDRPRYARRNEVERTINALKGFRAIATRYDKRAYVFQGTVTLAAIRLWLR' A
#
# COMPACT_ATOMS: atom_id res chain seq x y z
N MET A 1 6.03 -37.00 12.91
CA MET A 1 6.05 -35.86 11.97
C MET A 1 4.63 -35.65 11.45
N GLY A 2 3.80 -34.86 12.16
CA GLY A 2 2.38 -34.69 11.84
C GLY A 2 2.15 -33.44 11.01
N VAL A 3 1.78 -33.59 9.75
CA VAL A 3 1.37 -32.48 8.89
C VAL A 3 0.02 -31.95 9.36
N SER A 4 -0.01 -30.73 9.91
CA SER A 4 -1.26 -30.07 10.28
C SER A 4 -1.95 -29.52 9.01
N PRO A 5 -3.21 -29.89 8.69
CA PRO A 5 -3.93 -29.40 7.52
C PRO A 5 -4.50 -27.99 7.81
N GLN A 6 -3.64 -26.98 7.86
CA GLN A 6 -4.06 -25.63 8.27
C GLN A 6 -4.69 -24.81 7.12
N GLY A 7 -4.52 -25.22 5.86
CA GLY A 7 -4.96 -24.46 4.69
C GLY A 7 -6.48 -24.49 4.46
N ASP A 8 -7.05 -25.69 4.45
CA ASP A 8 -8.46 -25.91 4.09
C ASP A 8 -9.43 -25.54 5.21
N GLN A 9 -9.03 -25.79 6.45
CA GLN A 9 -9.84 -25.49 7.64
C GLN A 9 -10.11 -23.98 7.77
N ARG A 10 -9.16 -23.12 7.36
CA ARG A 10 -9.33 -21.66 7.39
C ARG A 10 -10.42 -21.20 6.42
N ARG A 11 -10.50 -21.81 5.24
CA ARG A 11 -11.48 -21.48 4.20
C ARG A 11 -12.89 -21.92 4.62
N ALA A 12 -13.00 -23.13 5.19
CA ALA A 12 -14.25 -23.66 5.73
C ALA A 12 -14.74 -22.86 6.96
N ASN A 13 -13.83 -22.51 7.88
CA ASN A 13 -14.17 -21.69 9.05
C ASN A 13 -14.56 -20.26 8.66
N ARG A 14 -13.96 -19.70 7.59
CA ARG A 14 -14.37 -18.41 6.99
C ARG A 14 -15.78 -18.46 6.40
N GLN A 15 -16.14 -19.53 5.68
CA GLN A 15 -17.51 -19.72 5.17
C GLN A 15 -18.52 -19.83 6.32
N ARG A 16 -18.20 -20.60 7.36
CA ARG A 16 -19.07 -20.81 8.53
C ARG A 16 -19.36 -19.53 9.33
N ARG A 17 -18.41 -18.59 9.39
CA ARG A 17 -18.59 -17.35 10.16
C ARG A 17 -19.45 -16.28 9.46
N GLY A 18 -19.78 -16.47 8.17
CA GLY A 18 -20.62 -15.54 7.41
C GLY A 18 -20.10 -14.09 7.43
N SER A 19 -20.99 -13.12 7.23
CA SER A 19 -20.68 -11.68 7.27
C SER A 19 -20.18 -11.17 8.63
N ARG A 20 -20.37 -11.97 9.70
CA ARG A 20 -19.91 -11.68 11.08
C ARG A 20 -18.47 -12.15 11.35
N GLY A 21 -17.83 -12.84 10.40
CA GLY A 21 -16.53 -13.51 10.57
C GLY A 21 -15.26 -12.70 10.35
N GLY A 22 -15.39 -11.44 9.94
CA GLY A 22 -14.26 -10.53 9.73
C GLY A 22 -13.61 -10.55 8.34
N ARG A 23 -13.01 -9.39 8.04
CA ARG A 23 -12.62 -8.77 6.76
C ARG A 23 -13.81 -8.55 5.81
N PRO A 24 -14.17 -7.28 5.51
CA PRO A 24 -15.27 -6.98 4.59
C PRO A 24 -15.04 -7.67 3.25
N THR A 25 -16.11 -8.27 2.72
CA THR A 25 -16.13 -9.09 1.49
C THR A 25 -15.97 -8.27 0.20
N GLY A 26 -15.77 -6.96 0.29
CA GLY A 26 -15.58 -6.09 -0.87
C GLY A 26 -14.10 -5.89 -1.21
N PHE A 27 -13.40 -6.92 -1.68
CA PHE A 27 -12.15 -6.69 -2.41
C PHE A 27 -12.51 -6.23 -3.82
N ASP A 28 -12.64 -4.92 -3.97
CA ASP A 28 -12.82 -4.29 -5.26
C ASP A 28 -11.51 -4.39 -6.06
N ARG A 29 -11.44 -5.42 -6.93
CA ARG A 29 -10.32 -5.67 -7.85
C ARG A 29 -9.98 -4.45 -8.71
N PRO A 30 -10.93 -3.80 -9.41
CA PRO A 30 -10.59 -2.65 -10.24
C PRO A 30 -10.05 -1.48 -9.42
N ARG A 31 -10.61 -1.21 -8.23
CA ARG A 31 -10.07 -0.18 -7.33
C ARG A 31 -8.68 -0.55 -6.80
N TYR A 32 -8.44 -1.83 -6.52
CA TYR A 32 -7.13 -2.31 -6.05
C TYR A 32 -6.08 -2.34 -7.15
N ALA A 33 -6.46 -2.51 -8.42
CA ALA A 33 -5.52 -2.53 -9.55
C ALA A 33 -4.77 -1.20 -9.70
N ARG A 34 -5.44 -0.07 -9.44
CA ARG A 34 -4.82 1.27 -9.47
C ARG A 34 -3.84 1.53 -8.33
N ARG A 35 -3.80 0.68 -7.31
CA ARG A 35 -2.87 0.80 -6.18
C ARG A 35 -1.41 0.74 -6.63
N ASN A 36 -1.12 -0.09 -7.64
CA ASN A 36 0.23 -0.24 -8.18
C ASN A 36 0.76 1.07 -8.79
N GLU A 37 -0.12 1.91 -9.35
CA GLU A 37 0.28 3.23 -9.85
C GLU A 37 0.75 4.12 -8.70
N VAL A 38 -0.05 4.21 -7.64
CA VAL A 38 0.30 4.98 -6.43
C VAL A 38 1.58 4.46 -5.79
N GLU A 39 1.74 3.14 -5.65
CA GLU A 39 2.93 2.52 -5.07
C GLU A 39 4.19 2.81 -5.90
N ARG A 40 4.09 2.74 -7.24
CA ARG A 40 5.21 3.10 -8.13
C ARG A 40 5.58 4.58 -8.01
N THR A 41 4.60 5.48 -7.95
CA THR A 41 4.86 6.91 -7.77
C THR A 41 5.53 7.19 -6.43
N ILE A 42 5.05 6.56 -5.35
CA ILE A 42 5.68 6.69 -4.02
C ILE A 42 7.09 6.11 -4.03
N ASN A 43 7.31 4.97 -4.69
CA ASN A 43 8.65 4.38 -4.80
C ASN A 43 9.60 5.30 -5.58
N ALA A 44 9.13 5.92 -6.66
CA ALA A 44 9.90 6.89 -7.42
C ALA A 44 10.24 8.14 -6.58
N LEU A 45 9.28 8.64 -5.78
CA LEU A 45 9.53 9.75 -4.83
C LEU A 45 10.54 9.36 -3.75
N LYS A 46 10.52 8.12 -3.27
CA LYS A 46 11.52 7.60 -2.32
C LYS A 46 12.91 7.42 -2.93
N GLY A 47 13.07 7.50 -4.26
CA GLY A 47 14.37 7.60 -4.90
C GLY A 47 15.11 8.90 -4.58
N PHE A 48 14.38 9.96 -4.22
CA PHE A 48 14.98 11.22 -3.80
C PHE A 48 15.37 11.15 -2.32
N ARG A 49 16.68 11.22 -2.03
CA ARG A 49 17.22 11.11 -0.66
C ARG A 49 16.54 12.07 0.32
N ALA A 50 16.29 13.31 -0.09
CA ALA A 50 15.62 14.32 0.74
C ALA A 50 14.19 13.91 1.19
N ILE A 51 13.47 13.21 0.31
CA ILE A 51 12.11 12.69 0.61
C ILE A 51 12.20 11.41 1.45
N ALA A 52 13.12 10.51 1.11
CA ALA A 52 13.29 9.23 1.77
C ALA A 52 13.65 9.36 3.25
N THR A 53 14.50 10.33 3.60
CA THR A 53 14.96 10.51 4.98
C THR A 53 14.09 11.45 5.79
N ARG A 54 13.32 12.34 5.15
CA ARG A 54 12.41 13.32 5.78
C ARG A 54 13.05 14.00 7.00
N TYR A 55 14.15 14.71 6.78
CA TYR A 55 14.85 15.47 7.84
C TYR A 55 14.38 16.93 7.97
N ASP A 56 13.48 17.38 7.11
CA ASP A 56 12.93 18.72 7.16
C ASP A 56 12.15 18.94 8.48
N LYS A 57 12.60 19.92 9.27
CA LYS A 57 11.95 20.27 10.55
C LYS A 57 10.55 20.85 10.37
N ARG A 58 10.27 21.45 9.21
CA ARG A 58 9.03 22.17 8.93
C ARG A 58 8.24 21.45 7.84
N ALA A 59 6.95 21.23 8.08
CA ALA A 59 6.09 20.49 7.16
C ALA A 59 6.02 21.13 5.77
N TYR A 60 6.01 22.47 5.67
CA TYR A 60 5.94 23.14 4.37
C TYR A 60 7.22 22.97 3.54
N VAL A 61 8.38 22.82 4.18
CA VAL A 61 9.66 22.56 3.47
C VAL A 61 9.59 21.16 2.86
N PHE A 62 9.21 20.17 3.66
CA PHE A 62 9.01 18.81 3.17
C PHE A 62 7.99 18.73 2.02
N GLN A 63 6.87 19.44 2.16
CA GLN A 63 5.86 19.52 1.09
C GLN A 63 6.45 20.13 -0.19
N GLY A 64 7.19 21.23 -0.09
CA GLY A 64 7.88 21.84 -1.24
C GLY A 64 8.84 20.86 -1.93
N THR A 65 9.62 20.11 -1.15
CA THR A 65 10.52 19.07 -1.67
C THR A 65 9.75 17.96 -2.41
N VAL A 66 8.64 17.52 -1.84
CA VAL A 66 7.75 16.52 -2.47
C VAL A 66 7.13 17.06 -3.76
N THR A 67 6.66 18.31 -3.77
CA THR A 67 6.09 18.96 -4.96
C THR A 67 7.14 19.09 -6.06
N LEU A 68 8.36 19.53 -5.75
CA LEU A 68 9.43 19.65 -6.72
C LEU A 68 9.79 18.29 -7.34
N ALA A 69 9.90 17.24 -6.52
CA ALA A 69 10.18 15.89 -7.01
C ALA A 69 9.02 15.33 -7.85
N ALA A 70 7.77 15.62 -7.48
CA ALA A 70 6.60 15.24 -8.27
C ALA A 70 6.61 15.94 -9.64
N ILE A 71 6.91 17.24 -9.70
CA ILE A 71 7.10 17.97 -10.97
C ILE A 71 8.22 17.34 -11.79
N ARG A 72 9.35 17.01 -11.16
CA ARG A 72 10.48 16.37 -11.84
C ARG A 72 10.14 15.00 -12.41
N LEU A 73 9.32 14.21 -11.72
CA LEU A 73 8.80 12.93 -12.20
C LEU A 73 7.79 13.09 -13.33
N TRP A 74 6.99 14.16 -13.31
CA TRP A 74 6.03 14.47 -14.37
C TRP A 74 6.70 14.93 -15.67
N LEU A 75 7.80 15.68 -15.56
CA LEU A 75 8.58 16.14 -16.72
C LEU A 75 9.58 15.11 -17.26
N ARG A 76 9.64 13.92 -16.66
CA ARG A 76 10.53 12.84 -17.09
C ARG A 76 9.85 11.97 -18.13
#